data_AF-A0A951PQX7-F1
#
_entry.id   AF-A0A951PQX7-F1
#
_cell.length_a   1.000
_cell.length_b   1.000
_cell.length_c   1.000
_cell.angle_alpha   90.00
_cell.angle_beta   90.00
_cell.angle_gamma   90.00
#
_symmetry.space_group_name_H-M   'P 1'
#
loop_
_entity.id
_entity.type
_entity.pdbx_description
1 polymer ?
#
loop_
_entity_poly.entity_id
_entity_poly.type
_entity_poly.pdbx_seq_one_letter_code
_entity_poly.pdbx_strand_id
1 'polypeptide(L)'
;MINNFIVDDIDWSPILQSIRYKSGQTLPTYPGDLKAALLNHSGLANHPKGSEAYQIAVEIARTSSCCDPEIVYWFSRLAALISSQQEKE
;
A
#
# COMPACT_ATOMS: atom_id res chain seq x y z
N MET A 1 -5.86 12.56 16.31
CA MET A 1 -4.87 11.49 16.45
C MET A 1 -5.16 10.48 15.36
N ILE A 2 -4.25 10.29 14.40
CA ILE A 2 -4.35 9.15 13.48
C ILE A 2 -3.85 7.95 14.30
N ASN A 3 -4.73 7.01 14.57
CA ASN A 3 -4.36 5.74 15.18
C ASN A 3 -3.31 5.06 14.28
N ASN A 4 -2.25 4.49 14.86
CA ASN A 4 -1.26 3.76 14.09
C ASN A 4 -1.95 2.67 13.25
N PHE A 5 -1.72 2.67 11.93
CA PHE A 5 -2.20 1.64 11.02
C PHE A 5 -1.11 0.60 10.79
N ILE A 6 -1.08 -0.42 11.67
CA ILE A 6 -0.10 -1.50 11.66
C ILE A 6 -0.73 -2.77 11.08
N VAL A 7 0.01 -3.43 10.17
CA VAL A 7 -0.37 -4.71 9.57
C VAL A 7 0.90 -5.54 9.45
N ASP A 8 0.94 -6.72 10.06
CA ASP A 8 2.10 -7.63 10.01
C ASP A 8 3.41 -6.95 10.45
N ASP A 9 3.37 -6.28 11.61
CA ASP A 9 4.47 -5.47 12.18
C ASP A 9 5.00 -4.31 11.32
N ILE A 10 4.39 -4.04 10.17
CA ILE A 10 4.68 -2.88 9.33
C ILE A 10 3.71 -1.75 9.67
N ASP A 11 4.24 -0.60 10.09
CA ASP A 11 3.47 0.63 10.29
C ASP A 11 3.30 1.39 8.97
N TRP A 12 2.08 1.42 8.43
CA TRP A 12 1.74 2.08 7.16
C TRP A 12 1.33 3.55 7.35
N SER A 13 1.25 4.03 8.58
CA SER A 13 0.89 5.40 8.91
C SER A 13 1.76 6.44 8.19
N PRO A 14 3.10 6.28 8.04
CA PRO A 14 3.93 7.25 7.32
C PRO A 14 3.54 7.44 5.84
N ILE A 15 3.15 6.35 5.16
CA ILE A 15 2.69 6.40 3.78
C ILE A 15 1.34 7.12 3.70
N LEU A 16 0.37 6.72 4.54
CA LEU A 16 -0.95 7.36 4.59
C LEU A 16 -0.86 8.84 4.95
N GLN A 17 -0.01 9.19 5.90
CA GLN A 17 0.27 10.56 6.31
C GLN A 17 1.03 11.36 5.26
N SER A 18 1.53 10.75 4.19
CA SER A 18 2.16 11.46 3.07
C SER A 18 1.18 11.75 1.93
N ILE A 19 0.02 11.09 1.92
CA ILE A 19 -1.04 11.33 0.94
C ILE A 19 -1.67 12.71 1.18
N ARG A 20 -1.93 13.45 0.11
CA ARG A 20 -2.44 14.82 0.16
C ARG A 20 -3.60 15.00 -0.81
N TYR A 21 -4.51 15.91 -0.49
CA TYR A 21 -5.40 16.49 -1.48
C TYR A 21 -4.65 17.62 -2.19
N LYS A 22 -4.48 17.53 -3.52
CA LYS A 22 -4.03 18.66 -4.32
C LYS A 22 -5.25 19.47 -4.78
N SER A 23 -5.10 20.79 -4.84
CA SER A 23 -6.17 21.66 -5.34
C SER A 23 -6.57 21.23 -6.76
N GLY A 24 -7.88 21.00 -6.97
CA GLY A 24 -8.43 20.52 -8.24
C GLY A 24 -8.50 18.99 -8.39
N GLN A 25 -8.01 18.20 -7.42
CA GLN A 25 -8.21 16.75 -7.41
C GLN A 25 -9.45 16.37 -6.58
N THR A 26 -10.22 15.41 -7.08
CA THR A 26 -11.37 14.82 -6.36
C THR A 26 -10.96 13.77 -5.35
N LEU A 27 -9.80 13.13 -5.55
CA LEU A 27 -9.28 12.05 -4.70
C LEU A 27 -7.90 12.40 -4.15
N PRO A 28 -7.58 11.95 -2.92
CA PRO A 28 -6.28 12.16 -2.33
C PRO A 28 -5.22 11.33 -3.04
N THR A 29 -4.07 11.94 -3.34
CA THR A 29 -2.97 11.30 -4.06
C THR A 29 -1.65 11.37 -3.30
N TYR A 30 -0.86 10.32 -3.44
CA TYR A 30 0.50 10.25 -2.98
C TYR A 30 1.38 11.13 -3.88
N PRO A 31 2.26 11.97 -3.32
CA PRO A 31 3.00 12.99 -4.09
C PRO A 31 4.11 12.44 -4.99
N GLY A 32 4.39 11.13 -4.97
CA GLY A 32 5.43 10.47 -5.76
C GLY A 32 4.98 9.11 -6.33
N ASP A 33 5.94 8.21 -6.56
CA ASP A 33 5.65 6.85 -7.01
C ASP A 33 5.15 5.99 -5.84
N LEU A 34 3.83 5.84 -5.75
CA LEU A 34 3.18 5.04 -4.70
C LEU A 34 3.64 3.58 -4.73
N LYS A 35 3.83 2.99 -5.92
CA LYS A 35 4.25 1.59 -6.05
C LYS A 35 5.63 1.40 -5.44
N ALA A 36 6.60 2.23 -5.84
CA ALA A 36 7.95 2.15 -5.32
C ALA A 36 7.97 2.39 -3.80
N ALA A 37 7.20 3.36 -3.31
CA ALA A 37 7.09 3.66 -1.88
C ALA A 37 6.55 2.45 -1.09
N LEU A 38 5.46 1.84 -1.54
CA LEU A 38 4.85 0.67 -0.91
C LEU A 38 5.81 -0.53 -0.87
N LEU A 39 6.45 -0.83 -2.01
CA LEU A 39 7.39 -1.95 -2.12
C LEU A 39 8.63 -1.79 -1.24
N ASN A 40 9.19 -0.57 -1.18
CA ASN A 40 10.33 -0.29 -0.31
C ASN A 40 9.93 -0.36 1.16
N HIS A 41 8.76 0.19 1.50
CA HIS A 41 8.27 0.25 2.87
C HIS A 41 7.98 -1.14 3.47
N SER A 42 7.51 -2.09 2.66
CA SER A 42 7.26 -3.46 3.09
C SER A 42 8.41 -4.44 2.83
N GLY A 43 9.59 -3.96 2.39
CA GLY A 43 10.71 -4.82 2.04
C GLY A 43 10.51 -5.71 0.81
N LEU A 44 9.45 -5.47 0.02
CA LEU A 44 9.09 -6.25 -1.17
C LEU A 44 9.68 -5.71 -2.48
N ALA A 45 10.56 -4.70 -2.42
CA ALA A 45 11.20 -4.07 -3.59
C ALA A 45 11.83 -5.08 -4.56
N ASN A 46 12.46 -6.12 -4.02
CA ASN A 46 13.10 -7.19 -4.80
C ASN A 46 12.33 -8.51 -4.73
N HIS A 47 11.15 -8.53 -4.11
CA HIS A 47 10.36 -9.74 -3.97
C HIS A 47 9.59 -10.03 -5.28
N PRO A 48 9.65 -11.25 -5.84
CA PRO A 48 9.04 -11.56 -7.13
C PRO A 48 7.53 -11.28 -7.17
N LYS A 49 6.84 -11.49 -6.04
CA LYS A 49 5.40 -11.22 -5.89
C LYS A 49 5.04 -9.77 -5.54
N GLY A 50 6.03 -8.90 -5.25
CA GLY A 50 5.76 -7.54 -4.78
C GLY A 50 5.01 -6.71 -5.81
N SER A 51 5.49 -6.72 -7.07
CA SER A 51 4.82 -6.00 -8.17
C SER A 51 3.42 -6.53 -8.47
N GLU A 52 3.22 -7.84 -8.39
CA GLU A 52 1.92 -8.49 -8.60
C GLU A 52 0.93 -8.08 -7.50
N ALA A 53 1.35 -8.08 -6.23
CA ALA A 53 0.53 -7.62 -5.11
C ALA A 53 0.08 -6.16 -5.29
N TYR A 54 0.96 -5.28 -5.78
CA TYR A 54 0.57 -3.90 -6.08
C TYR A 54 -0.52 -3.84 -7.17
N GLN A 55 -0.35 -4.61 -8.25
CA GLN A 55 -1.34 -4.63 -9.33
C GLN A 55 -2.70 -5.14 -8.85
N ILE A 56 -2.72 -6.21 -8.04
CA ILE A 56 -3.95 -6.73 -7.43
C ILE A 56 -4.59 -5.68 -6.52
N ALA A 57 -3.82 -4.96 -5.70
CA ALA A 57 -4.35 -3.90 -4.84
C ALA A 57 -5.05 -2.80 -5.65
N VAL A 58 -4.46 -2.40 -6.79
CA VAL A 58 -5.07 -1.44 -7.72
C VAL A 58 -6.36 -2.00 -8.32
N GLU A 59 -6.37 -3.26 -8.75
CA GLU A 59 -7.54 -3.90 -9.34
C GLU A 59 -8.70 -4.01 -8.34
N ILE A 60 -8.43 -4.32 -7.07
CA ILE A 60 -9.45 -4.32 -6.02
C ILE A 60 -9.98 -2.90 -5.82
N ALA A 61 -9.09 -1.90 -5.67
CA ALA A 61 -9.49 -0.51 -5.45
C ALA A 61 -10.32 0.07 -6.62
N ARG A 62 -10.13 -0.42 -7.85
CA ARG A 62 -10.94 -0.02 -9.03
C ARG A 62 -12.42 -0.38 -8.91
N THR A 63 -12.78 -1.34 -8.06
CA THR A 63 -14.20 -1.73 -7.86
C THR A 63 -14.98 -0.74 -6.98
N SER A 64 -14.29 0.25 -6.43
CA SER A 64 -14.81 1.22 -5.46
C SER A 64 -14.33 2.63 -5.79
N SER A 65 -13.29 3.16 -5.12
CA SER A 65 -12.86 4.56 -5.26
C SER A 65 -11.55 4.72 -6.04
N CYS A 66 -10.75 3.66 -6.13
CA CYS A 66 -9.43 3.64 -6.77
C CYS A 66 -8.48 4.75 -6.28
N CYS A 67 -8.62 5.20 -5.03
CA CYS A 67 -7.75 6.22 -4.45
C CYS A 67 -6.53 5.62 -3.76
N ASP A 68 -5.47 6.41 -3.63
CA ASP A 68 -4.20 5.96 -3.07
C ASP A 68 -4.30 5.40 -1.64
N PRO A 69 -5.12 5.97 -0.71
CA PRO A 69 -5.35 5.36 0.60
C PRO A 69 -5.94 3.94 0.52
N GLU A 70 -6.83 3.70 -0.43
CA GLU A 70 -7.45 2.39 -0.62
C GLU A 70 -6.45 1.39 -1.23
N ILE A 71 -5.62 1.84 -2.16
CA ILE A 71 -4.51 1.04 -2.70
C ILE A 71 -3.54 0.66 -1.57
N VAL A 72 -3.17 1.59 -0.69
CA VAL A 72 -2.32 1.31 0.48
C VAL A 72 -2.98 0.29 1.41
N TYR A 73 -4.28 0.42 1.64
CA TYR A 73 -5.03 -0.53 2.46
C TYR A 73 -4.97 -1.96 1.89
N TRP A 74 -5.31 -2.14 0.62
CA TRP A 74 -5.30 -3.48 0.00
C TRP A 74 -3.90 -4.05 -0.13
N PHE A 75 -2.92 -3.21 -0.48
CA PHE A 75 -1.52 -3.63 -0.54
C PHE A 75 -1.01 -4.11 0.82
N SER A 76 -1.35 -3.43 1.92
CA SER A 76 -0.93 -3.83 3.28
C SER A 76 -1.36 -5.26 3.63
N ARG A 77 -2.56 -5.67 3.20
CA ARG A 77 -3.10 -7.03 3.42
C ARG A 77 -2.37 -8.06 2.55
N LEU A 78 -2.09 -7.72 1.29
CA LEU A 78 -1.38 -8.61 0.38
C LEU A 78 0.08 -8.80 0.80
N ALA A 79 0.73 -7.73 1.28
CA ALA A 79 2.09 -7.80 1.80
C ALA A 79 2.18 -8.76 3.00
N ALA A 80 1.26 -8.64 3.96
CA ALA A 80 1.18 -9.55 5.10
C ALA A 80 1.01 -11.02 4.70
N LEU A 81 0.19 -11.29 3.68
CA LEU A 81 0.02 -12.64 3.15
C LEU A 81 1.29 -13.18 2.50
N ILE A 82 2.08 -12.33 1.84
CA ILE A 82 3.36 -12.72 1.26
C ILE A 82 4.36 -13.07 2.37
N SER A 83 4.49 -12.23 3.40
CA SER A 83 5.38 -12.48 4.54
C SER A 83 5.03 -13.79 5.27
N SER A 84 3.73 -14.01 5.54
CA SER A 84 3.22 -15.22 6.20
C SER A 84 3.46 -16.50 5.39
N GLN A 85 3.71 -16.41 4.07
CA GLN A 85 4.06 -17.56 3.23
C GLN A 85 5.55 -17.91 3.27
N GLN A 86 6.43 -16.96 3.62
CA GLN A 86 7.88 -17.19 3.64
C GLN A 86 8.35 -17.91 4.92
N GLU A 87 7.62 -17.81 6.04
CA GLU A 87 7.98 -18.48 7.30
C GLU A 87 7.76 -20.00 7.29
N LYS A 88 7.25 -20.57 6.20
CA LYS A 88 6.94 -22.01 6.07
C LYS A 88 7.95 -22.80 5.22
N GLU A 89 9.05 -22.18 4.80
CA GLU A 89 10.17 -22.82 4.10
C GLU A 89 11.39 -22.95 5.02
#